data_AF-A0A392N8G1-F1
#
_entry.id   AF-A0A392N8G1-F1
#
_cell.length_a   1.000
_cell.length_b   1.000
_cell.length_c   1.000
_cell.angle_alpha   90.00
_cell.angle_beta   90.00
_cell.angle_gamma   90.00
#
_symmetry.space_group_name_H-M   'P 1'
#
loop_
_entity.id
_entity.type
_entity.pdbx_description
1 polymer ?
#
loop_
_entity_poly.entity_id
_entity_poly.type
_entity_poly.pdbx_seq_one_letter_code
_entity_poly.pdbx_strand_id
1 'polypeptide(L)'
;MSDEALQQMPDFQGRIDVLKEIGCIDEDLVVQMKGRVACEMNSGEELICTECLFENQLDELEPEEVVALMSAFVFQQKNTSEPSLTPRLSDAKNRLYKTAIRLGELQAQFNLPISPEEYAQENLKFGLVEVVYEWAKGTPFAEICELTDVPEGLIVRTIVRLDETCREFKNSAAIMGNSALCKKMEIASNAIKRDIVFAASLYITGV
;
A
#
# COMPACT_ATOMS: atom_id res chain seq x y z
N MET A 1 29.70 -12.08 -21.55
CA MET A 1 28.88 -11.71 -20.37
C MET A 1 29.83 -11.06 -19.38
N SER A 2 29.49 -9.89 -18.83
CA SER A 2 30.33 -9.19 -17.85
C SER A 2 30.21 -9.85 -16.47
N ASP A 3 31.28 -9.80 -15.67
CA ASP A 3 31.32 -10.35 -14.30
C ASP A 3 30.23 -9.77 -13.37
N GLU A 4 29.78 -8.55 -13.63
CA GLU A 4 28.65 -7.92 -12.92
C GLU A 4 27.32 -8.65 -13.16
N ALA A 5 27.08 -9.15 -14.39
CA ALA A 5 25.87 -9.93 -14.70
C ALA A 5 25.89 -11.29 -13.99
N LEU A 6 27.09 -11.88 -13.80
CA LEU A 6 27.28 -13.13 -13.04
C LEU A 6 27.10 -12.92 -11.54
N GLN A 7 27.44 -11.75 -10.99
CA GLN A 7 27.23 -11.42 -9.58
C GLN A 7 25.75 -11.20 -9.22
N GLN A 8 24.92 -10.76 -10.18
CA GLN A 8 23.48 -10.55 -9.97
C GLN A 8 22.64 -11.84 -10.13
N MET A 9 23.22 -12.92 -10.65
CA MET A 9 22.51 -14.18 -10.89
C MET A 9 21.95 -14.85 -9.61
N PRO A 10 22.67 -14.90 -8.47
CA PRO A 10 22.13 -15.48 -7.24
C PRO A 10 20.91 -14.71 -6.71
N ASP A 11 20.98 -13.37 -6.71
CA ASP A 11 19.87 -12.51 -6.29
C ASP A 11 18.67 -12.65 -7.24
N PHE A 12 18.93 -12.77 -8.53
CA PHE A 12 17.88 -13.01 -9.53
C PHE A 12 17.17 -14.35 -9.27
N GLN A 13 17.91 -15.43 -9.04
CA GLN A 13 17.32 -16.73 -8.74
C GLN A 13 16.53 -16.71 -7.42
N GLY A 14 17.08 -16.09 -6.36
CA GLY A 14 16.38 -15.96 -5.08
C GLY A 14 15.05 -15.21 -5.22
N ARG A 15 14.98 -14.18 -6.07
CA ARG A 15 13.72 -13.47 -6.37
C ARG A 15 12.72 -14.36 -7.12
N ILE A 16 13.18 -15.18 -8.07
CA ILE A 16 12.32 -16.16 -8.75
C ILE A 16 11.76 -17.17 -7.74
N ASP A 17 12.60 -17.65 -6.82
CA ASP A 17 12.18 -18.63 -5.82
C ASP A 17 11.17 -18.03 -4.83
N VAL A 18 11.33 -16.77 -4.41
CA VAL A 18 10.32 -16.02 -3.65
C VAL A 18 9.00 -15.94 -4.40
N LEU A 19 9.03 -15.57 -5.70
CA LEU A 19 7.82 -15.45 -6.52
C LEU A 19 7.10 -16.79 -6.71
N LYS A 20 7.85 -17.90 -6.78
CA LYS A 20 7.29 -19.26 -6.78
C LYS A 20 6.63 -19.59 -5.45
N GLU A 21 7.33 -19.36 -4.34
CA GLU A 21 6.85 -19.70 -2.99
C GLU A 21 5.57 -18.96 -2.61
N ILE A 22 5.46 -17.67 -2.96
CA ILE A 22 4.22 -16.91 -2.70
C ILE A 22 3.11 -17.23 -3.71
N GLY A 23 3.39 -17.98 -4.78
CA GLY A 23 2.43 -18.38 -5.81
C GLY A 23 2.14 -17.32 -6.86
N CYS A 24 3.06 -16.37 -7.09
CA CYS A 24 2.96 -15.41 -8.18
C CYS A 24 3.27 -16.04 -9.55
N ILE A 25 4.19 -17.00 -9.57
CA ILE A 25 4.54 -17.82 -10.73
C ILE A 25 4.55 -19.30 -10.31
N ASP A 26 4.39 -20.23 -11.25
CA ASP A 26 4.55 -21.66 -10.98
C ASP A 26 5.97 -22.16 -11.28
N GLU A 27 6.17 -23.48 -11.16
CA GLU A 27 7.48 -24.11 -11.38
C GLU A 27 8.03 -23.93 -12.79
N ASP A 28 7.13 -23.82 -13.77
CA ASP A 28 7.43 -23.62 -15.19
C ASP A 28 7.56 -22.12 -15.54
N LEU A 29 7.61 -21.25 -14.54
CA LEU A 29 7.71 -19.78 -14.64
C LEU A 29 6.49 -19.13 -15.32
N VAL A 30 5.34 -19.80 -15.29
CA VAL A 30 4.08 -19.25 -15.81
C VAL A 30 3.44 -18.38 -14.73
N VAL A 31 3.04 -17.17 -15.12
CA VAL A 31 2.38 -16.21 -14.23
C VAL A 31 1.00 -16.71 -13.80
N GLN A 32 0.80 -16.75 -12.49
CA GLN A 32 -0.45 -17.17 -11.85
C GLN A 32 -1.37 -15.98 -11.57
N MET A 33 -2.59 -16.24 -11.06
CA MET A 33 -3.55 -15.18 -10.72
C MET A 33 -2.96 -14.13 -9.76
N LYS A 34 -2.18 -14.56 -8.76
CA LYS A 34 -1.53 -13.67 -7.81
C LYS A 34 -0.46 -12.80 -8.46
N GLY A 35 0.31 -13.36 -9.39
CA GLY A 35 1.27 -12.58 -10.19
C GLY A 35 0.59 -11.55 -11.08
N ARG A 36 -0.56 -11.90 -11.70
CA ARG A 36 -1.37 -10.94 -12.47
C ARG A 36 -1.89 -9.80 -11.60
N VAL A 37 -2.31 -10.08 -10.37
CA VAL A 37 -2.73 -9.06 -9.40
C VAL A 37 -1.54 -8.17 -9.01
N ALA A 38 -0.37 -8.77 -8.75
CA ALA A 38 0.84 -8.03 -8.42
C ALA A 38 1.25 -7.05 -9.52
N CYS A 39 1.08 -7.41 -10.80
CA CYS A 39 1.35 -6.51 -11.94
C CYS A 39 0.45 -5.26 -11.99
N GLU A 40 -0.66 -5.22 -11.27
CA GLU A 40 -1.51 -4.02 -11.19
C GLU A 40 -1.07 -3.04 -10.09
N MET A 41 -0.21 -3.48 -9.16
CA MET A 41 0.29 -2.65 -8.06
C MET A 41 1.47 -1.82 -8.53
N ASN A 42 1.36 -0.50 -8.44
CA ASN A 42 2.40 0.44 -8.88
C ASN A 42 2.66 1.57 -7.87
N SER A 43 1.71 1.82 -6.98
CA SER A 43 1.77 2.92 -6.01
C SER A 43 2.58 2.60 -4.74
N GLY A 44 2.79 1.32 -4.44
CA GLY A 44 3.50 0.83 -3.25
C GLY A 44 4.22 -0.49 -3.52
N GLU A 45 4.76 -1.11 -2.48
CA GLU A 45 5.46 -2.39 -2.62
C GLU A 45 4.49 -3.50 -3.03
N GLU A 46 4.75 -4.13 -4.17
CA GLU A 46 3.77 -4.94 -4.89
C GLU A 46 3.46 -6.26 -4.17
N LEU A 47 4.44 -6.87 -3.48
CA LEU A 47 4.27 -8.13 -2.77
C LEU A 47 3.41 -7.93 -1.53
N ILE A 48 3.67 -6.90 -0.72
CA ILE A 48 2.89 -6.59 0.48
C ILE A 48 1.45 -6.23 0.10
N CYS A 49 1.26 -5.39 -0.93
CA CYS A 49 -0.08 -5.05 -1.43
C CYS A 49 -0.84 -6.30 -1.88
N THR A 50 -0.17 -7.20 -2.60
CA THR A 50 -0.77 -8.44 -3.11
C THR A 50 -1.10 -9.40 -1.97
N GLU A 51 -0.20 -9.65 -1.02
CA GLU A 51 -0.51 -10.50 0.14
C GLU A 51 -1.66 -9.92 0.97
N CYS A 52 -1.70 -8.61 1.18
CA CYS A 52 -2.79 -7.94 1.89
C CYS A 52 -4.17 -8.26 1.27
N LEU A 53 -4.25 -8.26 -0.08
CA LEU A 53 -5.46 -8.65 -0.81
C LEU A 53 -5.79 -10.13 -0.64
N PHE A 54 -4.82 -11.03 -0.84
CA PHE A 54 -5.07 -12.48 -0.80
C PHE A 54 -5.31 -13.02 0.62
N GLU A 55 -4.83 -12.32 1.64
CA GLU A 55 -5.13 -12.56 3.05
C GLU A 55 -6.47 -11.94 3.49
N ASN A 56 -7.20 -11.28 2.58
CA ASN A 56 -8.50 -10.62 2.82
C ASN A 56 -8.46 -9.61 3.98
N GLN A 57 -7.32 -8.93 4.20
CA GLN A 57 -7.14 -8.08 5.39
C GLN A 57 -8.09 -6.87 5.45
N LEU A 58 -8.66 -6.50 4.30
CA LEU A 58 -9.54 -5.34 4.11
C LEU A 58 -11.02 -5.69 4.24
N ASP A 59 -11.39 -6.97 4.32
CA ASP A 59 -12.79 -7.41 4.21
C ASP A 59 -13.65 -6.97 5.40
N GLU A 60 -13.09 -6.97 6.60
CA GLU A 60 -13.78 -6.56 7.82
C GLU A 60 -13.65 -5.06 8.13
N LEU A 61 -12.91 -4.30 7.33
CA LEU A 61 -12.71 -2.86 7.53
C LEU A 61 -13.78 -2.04 6.82
N GLU A 62 -14.17 -0.93 7.44
CA GLU A 62 -15.01 0.10 6.81
C GLU A 62 -14.21 0.86 5.73
N PRO A 63 -14.86 1.46 4.72
CA PRO A 63 -14.18 2.18 3.65
C PRO A 63 -13.16 3.23 4.14
N GLU A 64 -13.50 3.96 5.21
CA GLU A 64 -12.63 4.97 5.84
C GLU A 64 -11.42 4.31 6.51
N GLU A 65 -11.61 3.15 7.14
CA GLU A 65 -10.52 2.38 7.76
C GLU A 65 -9.59 1.77 6.69
N VAL A 66 -10.14 1.36 5.55
CA VAL A 66 -9.35 0.82 4.43
C VAL A 66 -8.45 1.88 3.84
N VAL A 67 -8.99 3.05 3.46
CA VAL A 67 -8.16 4.10 2.85
C VAL A 67 -7.13 4.66 3.84
N ALA A 68 -7.47 4.70 5.13
CA ALA A 68 -6.53 5.02 6.19
C ALA A 68 -5.37 4.01 6.27
N LEU A 69 -5.66 2.71 6.29
CA LEU A 69 -4.61 1.68 6.31
C LEU A 69 -3.74 1.75 5.03
N MET A 70 -4.37 1.93 3.87
CA MET A 70 -3.68 2.02 2.57
C MET A 70 -2.74 3.23 2.48
N SER A 71 -2.90 4.25 3.35
CA SER A 71 -1.96 5.38 3.37
C SER A 71 -0.54 4.91 3.68
N ALA A 72 -0.40 3.77 4.36
CA ALA A 72 0.89 3.18 4.68
C ALA A 72 1.73 2.77 3.47
N PHE A 73 1.09 2.45 2.34
CA PHE A 73 1.77 2.06 1.10
C PHE A 73 2.39 3.25 0.36
N VAL A 74 1.75 4.42 0.43
CA VAL A 74 2.11 5.58 -0.39
C VAL A 74 2.77 6.72 0.38
N PHE A 75 2.60 6.76 1.70
CA PHE A 75 3.29 7.73 2.55
C PHE A 75 4.78 7.40 2.62
N GLN A 76 5.64 8.41 2.52
CA GLN A 76 7.09 8.21 2.37
C GLN A 76 7.92 8.85 3.48
N GLN A 77 7.33 9.70 4.32
CA GLN A 77 8.10 10.41 5.33
C GLN A 77 8.38 9.51 6.53
N LYS A 78 9.62 9.59 7.02
CA LYS A 78 10.07 8.93 8.25
C LYS A 78 9.97 9.93 9.41
N ASN A 79 9.86 9.40 10.63
CA ASN A 79 9.88 10.18 11.87
C ASN A 79 8.80 11.27 11.93
N THR A 80 7.54 10.84 12.03
CA THR A 80 6.39 11.72 12.27
C THR A 80 5.88 11.52 13.70
N SER A 81 5.01 12.41 14.15
CA SER A 81 4.18 12.17 15.33
C SER A 81 3.50 10.79 15.24
N GLU A 82 3.38 10.11 16.38
CA GLU A 82 2.71 8.82 16.44
C GLU A 82 1.18 9.02 16.33
N PRO A 83 0.50 8.34 15.40
CA PRO A 83 -0.93 8.50 15.21
C PRO A 83 -1.72 7.84 16.36
N SER A 84 -2.83 8.47 16.75
CA SER A 84 -3.82 7.93 17.67
C SER A 84 -4.82 7.06 16.91
N LEU A 85 -4.62 5.73 16.95
CA LEU A 85 -5.43 4.77 16.20
C LEU A 85 -6.56 4.17 17.04
N THR A 86 -7.70 3.93 16.40
CA THR A 86 -8.76 3.09 16.97
C THR A 86 -8.26 1.65 17.15
N PRO A 87 -8.88 0.83 18.04
CA PRO A 87 -8.48 -0.57 18.20
C PRO A 87 -8.48 -1.35 16.88
N ARG A 88 -9.49 -1.15 16.03
CA ARG A 88 -9.59 -1.82 14.71
C ARG A 88 -8.45 -1.43 13.77
N LEU A 89 -8.10 -0.14 13.71
CA LEU A 89 -6.98 0.34 12.89
C LEU A 89 -5.63 -0.11 13.43
N SER A 90 -5.46 -0.16 14.75
CA SER A 90 -4.26 -0.69 15.39
C SER A 90 -4.08 -2.17 15.07
N ASP A 91 -5.14 -2.97 15.17
CA ASP A 91 -5.11 -4.39 14.81
C ASP A 91 -4.82 -4.59 13.32
N ALA A 92 -5.43 -3.78 12.44
CA ALA A 92 -5.18 -3.83 11.01
C ALA A 92 -3.72 -3.46 10.65
N LYS A 93 -3.19 -2.38 11.25
CA LYS A 93 -1.77 -2.00 11.15
C LYS A 93 -0.86 -3.16 11.57
N ASN A 94 -1.16 -3.81 12.68
CA ASN A 94 -0.37 -4.93 13.18
C ASN A 94 -0.41 -6.14 12.25
N ARG A 95 -1.57 -6.47 11.66
CA ARG A 95 -1.68 -7.53 10.66
C ARG A 95 -0.86 -7.21 9.41
N LEU A 96 -1.00 -6.00 8.87
CA LEU A 96 -0.27 -5.60 7.68
C LEU A 96 1.25 -5.58 7.90
N TYR A 97 1.69 -5.08 9.06
CA TYR A 97 3.11 -5.10 9.43
C TYR A 97 3.66 -6.52 9.55
N LYS A 98 2.90 -7.46 10.14
CA LYS A 98 3.30 -8.88 10.21
C LYS A 98 3.44 -9.51 8.82
N THR A 99 2.59 -9.15 7.87
CA THR A 99 2.71 -9.61 6.48
C THR A 99 4.00 -9.11 5.84
N ALA A 100 4.36 -7.85 6.05
CA ALA A 100 5.63 -7.31 5.56
C ALA A 100 6.85 -7.99 6.19
N ILE A 101 6.82 -8.25 7.51
CA ILE A 101 7.87 -9.02 8.19
C ILE A 101 7.99 -10.43 7.61
N ARG A 102 6.86 -11.15 7.45
CA ARG A 102 6.84 -12.51 6.87
C ARG A 102 7.44 -12.54 5.45
N LEU A 103 7.12 -11.55 4.63
CA LEU A 103 7.70 -11.41 3.28
C LEU A 103 9.19 -11.08 3.33
N GLY A 104 9.64 -10.24 4.26
CA GLY A 104 11.05 -9.97 4.51
C GLY A 104 11.82 -11.22 4.95
N GLU A 105 11.26 -12.01 5.88
CA GLU A 105 11.82 -13.29 6.32
C GLU A 105 11.93 -14.28 5.16
N LEU A 106 10.90 -14.34 4.32
CA LEU A 106 10.89 -15.21 3.15
C LEU A 106 12.00 -14.83 2.15
N GLN A 107 12.16 -13.54 1.87
CA GLN A 107 13.26 -13.05 1.02
C GLN A 107 14.63 -13.41 1.60
N ALA A 108 14.81 -13.26 2.92
CA ALA A 108 16.05 -13.64 3.60
C ALA A 108 16.31 -15.16 3.54
N GLN A 109 15.28 -16.01 3.61
CA GLN A 109 15.40 -17.47 3.48
C GLN A 109 15.96 -17.88 2.12
N PHE A 110 15.66 -17.12 1.06
CA PHE A 110 16.23 -17.30 -0.28
C PHE A 110 17.55 -16.53 -0.50
N ASN A 111 18.26 -16.20 0.57
CA ASN A 111 19.58 -15.55 0.58
C ASN A 111 19.61 -14.14 -0.04
N LEU A 112 18.47 -13.46 -0.13
CA LEU A 112 18.47 -12.05 -0.54
C LEU A 112 19.03 -11.18 0.59
N PRO A 113 19.87 -10.17 0.30
CA PRO A 113 20.50 -9.31 1.29
C PRO A 113 19.50 -8.27 1.84
N ILE A 114 18.47 -8.73 2.52
CA ILE A 114 17.35 -7.93 3.03
C ILE A 114 17.18 -8.21 4.52
N SER A 115 17.05 -7.16 5.35
CA SER A 115 16.55 -7.30 6.73
C SER A 115 15.02 -7.26 6.71
N PRO A 116 14.32 -8.22 7.35
CA PRO A 116 12.86 -8.23 7.39
C PRO A 116 12.28 -6.96 8.02
N GLU A 117 12.87 -6.49 9.11
CA GLU A 117 12.45 -5.29 9.82
C GLU A 117 12.67 -4.04 8.98
N GLU A 118 13.82 -3.93 8.32
CA GLU A 118 14.13 -2.83 7.41
C GLU A 118 13.17 -2.83 6.22
N TYR A 119 12.93 -3.99 5.60
CA TYR A 119 11.97 -4.13 4.50
C TYR A 119 10.56 -3.68 4.91
N ALA A 120 10.07 -4.06 6.09
CA ALA A 120 8.77 -3.61 6.56
C ALA A 120 8.73 -2.09 6.82
N GLN A 121 9.75 -1.52 7.46
CA GLN A 121 9.81 -0.08 7.78
C GLN A 121 10.03 0.79 6.54
N GLU A 122 10.81 0.32 5.57
CA GLU A 122 11.09 1.00 4.30
C GLU A 122 9.94 0.92 3.30
N ASN A 123 8.99 0.01 3.48
CA ASN A 123 7.82 -0.09 2.60
C ASN A 123 6.49 0.34 3.23
N LEU A 124 6.37 0.35 4.57
CA LEU A 124 5.14 0.74 5.26
C LEU A 124 5.38 1.89 6.24
N LYS A 125 4.70 3.04 6.04
CA LYS A 125 4.74 4.16 7.00
C LYS A 125 3.35 4.57 7.45
N PHE A 126 3.07 4.31 8.72
CA PHE A 126 1.73 4.51 9.28
C PHE A 126 1.45 5.94 9.80
N GLY A 127 2.36 6.90 9.59
CA GLY A 127 2.28 8.23 10.19
C GLY A 127 1.03 9.05 9.83
N LEU A 128 0.44 8.81 8.66
CA LEU A 128 -0.79 9.52 8.22
C LEU A 128 -2.08 8.71 8.35
N VAL A 129 -2.06 7.53 8.99
CA VAL A 129 -3.25 6.67 9.08
C VAL A 129 -4.41 7.39 9.80
N GLU A 130 -4.13 8.07 10.92
CA GLU A 130 -5.15 8.86 11.65
C GLU A 130 -5.68 10.03 10.81
N VAL A 131 -4.77 10.79 10.19
CA VAL A 131 -5.10 11.95 9.35
C VAL A 131 -6.02 11.55 8.20
N VAL A 132 -5.69 10.47 7.49
CA VAL A 132 -6.49 9.96 6.37
C VAL A 132 -7.82 9.39 6.84
N TYR A 133 -7.87 8.74 8.01
CA TYR A 133 -9.11 8.23 8.59
C TYR A 133 -10.09 9.37 8.90
N GLU A 134 -9.64 10.43 9.58
CA GLU A 134 -10.48 11.59 9.88
C GLU A 134 -10.85 12.36 8.60
N TRP A 135 -9.95 12.46 7.63
CA TRP A 135 -10.27 13.02 6.32
C TRP A 135 -11.39 12.25 5.62
N ALA A 136 -11.32 10.92 5.57
CA ALA A 136 -12.32 10.07 4.94
C ALA A 136 -13.70 10.17 5.64
N LYS A 137 -13.71 10.43 6.95
CA LYS A 137 -14.92 10.68 7.75
C LYS A 137 -15.56 12.07 7.53
N GLY A 138 -14.92 12.95 6.77
CA GLY A 138 -15.44 14.28 6.47
C GLY A 138 -14.91 15.41 7.34
N THR A 139 -13.90 15.17 8.18
CA THR A 139 -13.29 16.19 9.04
C THR A 139 -12.64 17.31 8.20
N PRO A 140 -12.84 18.60 8.52
CA PRO A 140 -12.25 19.70 7.75
C PRO A 140 -10.72 19.63 7.64
N PHE A 141 -10.17 20.14 6.53
CA PHE A 141 -8.73 20.03 6.25
C PHE A 141 -7.88 20.69 7.35
N ALA A 142 -8.32 21.85 7.85
CA ALA A 142 -7.63 22.54 8.94
C ALA A 142 -7.55 21.71 10.22
N GLU A 143 -8.58 20.93 10.55
CA GLU A 143 -8.59 20.10 11.76
C GLU A 143 -7.67 18.87 11.63
N ILE A 144 -7.62 18.23 10.46
CA ILE A 144 -6.72 17.09 10.27
C ILE A 144 -5.24 17.50 10.25
N CYS A 145 -4.93 18.75 9.88
CA CYS A 145 -3.57 19.30 9.93
C CYS A 145 -3.06 19.43 11.36
N GLU A 146 -3.94 19.62 12.35
CA GLU A 146 -3.55 19.70 13.77
C GLU A 146 -3.27 18.32 14.39
N LEU A 147 -3.59 17.22 13.69
CA LEU A 147 -3.36 15.85 14.18
C LEU A 147 -1.92 15.36 13.95
N THR A 148 -1.12 16.09 13.17
CA THR A 148 0.21 15.66 12.78
C THR A 148 1.19 16.82 12.63
N ASP A 149 2.48 16.51 12.74
CA ASP A 149 3.57 17.43 12.41
C ASP A 149 3.97 17.40 10.91
N VAL A 150 3.28 16.59 10.10
CA VAL A 150 3.53 16.49 8.66
C VAL A 150 3.03 17.73 7.91
N PRO A 151 3.87 18.35 7.06
CA PRO A 151 3.47 19.49 6.24
C PRO A 151 2.25 19.21 5.37
N GLU A 152 1.35 20.20 5.25
CA GLU A 152 0.06 20.09 4.58
C GLU A 152 0.18 19.67 3.11
N GLY A 153 1.20 20.17 2.42
CA GLY A 153 1.48 19.78 1.04
C GLY A 153 1.81 18.29 0.87
N LEU A 154 2.38 17.65 1.90
CA LEU A 154 2.62 16.21 1.90
C LEU A 154 1.35 15.42 2.22
N ILE A 155 0.51 15.93 3.13
CA ILE A 155 -0.83 15.37 3.39
C ILE A 155 -1.63 15.33 2.08
N VAL A 156 -1.74 16.45 1.36
CA VAL A 156 -2.45 16.54 0.08
C VAL A 156 -1.87 15.55 -0.94
N ARG A 157 -0.53 15.52 -1.08
CA ARG A 157 0.14 14.60 -2.02
C ARG A 157 -0.16 13.15 -1.70
N THR A 158 -0.15 12.76 -0.43
CA THR A 158 -0.47 11.40 -0.01
C THR A 158 -1.92 11.05 -0.33
N ILE A 159 -2.88 11.94 -0.09
CA ILE A 159 -4.29 11.68 -0.42
C ILE A 159 -4.51 11.58 -1.93
N VAL A 160 -3.84 12.41 -2.74
CA VAL A 160 -3.92 12.31 -4.21
C VAL A 160 -3.36 10.97 -4.70
N ARG A 161 -2.23 10.51 -4.16
CA ARG A 161 -1.66 9.19 -4.48
C ARG A 161 -2.55 8.04 -4.03
N LEU A 162 -3.20 8.17 -2.88
CA LEU A 162 -4.15 7.19 -2.37
C LEU A 162 -5.28 6.91 -3.36
N ASP A 163 -5.73 7.89 -4.14
CA ASP A 163 -6.75 7.64 -5.16
C ASP A 163 -6.26 6.68 -6.25
N GLU A 164 -5.01 6.83 -6.68
CA GLU A 164 -4.38 5.93 -7.64
C GLU A 164 -4.25 4.52 -7.05
N THR A 165 -3.81 4.39 -5.80
CA THR A 165 -3.75 3.10 -5.10
C THR A 165 -5.12 2.46 -4.92
N CYS A 166 -6.18 3.23 -4.63
CA CYS A 166 -7.56 2.71 -4.58
C CYS A 166 -8.00 2.15 -5.94
N ARG A 167 -7.56 2.77 -7.04
CA ARG A 167 -7.84 2.30 -8.40
C ARG A 167 -7.09 1.01 -8.72
N GLU A 168 -5.83 0.91 -8.34
CA GLU A 168 -5.02 -0.32 -8.46
C GLU A 168 -5.70 -1.47 -7.71
N PHE A 169 -6.05 -1.26 -6.43
CA PHE A 169 -6.75 -2.28 -5.62
C PHE A 169 -8.12 -2.65 -6.18
N LYS A 170 -8.88 -1.70 -6.74
CA LYS A 170 -10.15 -1.97 -7.43
C LYS A 170 -9.94 -2.84 -8.68
N ASN A 171 -8.91 -2.57 -9.48
CA ASN A 171 -8.60 -3.36 -10.67
C ASN A 171 -8.16 -4.78 -10.29
N SER A 172 -7.28 -4.90 -9.30
CA SER A 172 -6.87 -6.19 -8.73
C SER A 172 -8.04 -7.00 -8.19
N ALA A 173 -8.94 -6.37 -7.44
CA ALA A 173 -10.16 -7.01 -6.94
C ALA A 173 -11.06 -7.51 -8.09
N ALA A 174 -11.13 -6.77 -9.20
CA ALA A 174 -11.88 -7.19 -10.39
C ALA A 174 -11.26 -8.43 -11.04
N ILE A 175 -9.92 -8.52 -11.13
CA ILE A 175 -9.20 -9.71 -11.61
C ILE A 175 -9.49 -10.93 -10.72
N MET A 176 -9.56 -10.72 -9.40
CA MET A 176 -9.91 -11.77 -8.43
C MET A 176 -11.39 -12.17 -8.44
N GLY A 177 -12.25 -11.39 -9.13
CA GLY A 177 -13.70 -11.58 -9.10
C GLY A 177 -14.37 -11.12 -7.79
N ASN A 178 -13.66 -10.35 -6.95
CA ASN A 178 -14.18 -9.86 -5.67
C ASN A 178 -14.95 -8.54 -5.85
N SER A 179 -16.22 -8.65 -6.24
CA SER A 179 -17.10 -7.48 -6.46
C SER A 179 -17.35 -6.64 -5.18
N ALA A 180 -17.32 -7.27 -4.00
CA ALA A 180 -17.50 -6.57 -2.74
C ALA A 180 -16.32 -5.63 -2.47
N LEU A 181 -15.11 -6.10 -2.68
CA LEU A 181 -13.90 -5.29 -2.54
C LEU A 181 -13.83 -4.18 -3.59
N CYS A 182 -14.22 -4.44 -4.85
CA CYS A 182 -14.32 -3.40 -5.88
C CYS A 182 -15.21 -2.23 -5.42
N LYS A 183 -16.39 -2.55 -4.89
CA LYS A 183 -17.34 -1.55 -4.39
C LYS A 183 -16.77 -0.82 -3.17
N LYS A 184 -16.10 -1.54 -2.27
CA LYS A 184 -15.44 -0.94 -1.10
C LYS A 184 -14.37 0.06 -1.50
N MET A 185 -13.51 -0.27 -2.46
CA MET A 185 -12.47 0.62 -2.99
C MET A 185 -13.07 1.88 -3.65
N GLU A 186 -14.20 1.73 -4.34
CA GLU A 186 -14.89 2.86 -4.95
C GLU A 186 -15.47 3.82 -3.89
N ILE A 187 -16.08 3.28 -2.83
CA ILE A 187 -16.57 4.10 -1.71
C ILE A 187 -15.40 4.79 -1.01
N ALA A 188 -14.33 4.06 -0.72
CA ALA A 188 -13.12 4.57 -0.07
C ALA A 188 -12.46 5.70 -0.88
N SER A 189 -12.30 5.51 -2.20
CA SER A 189 -11.79 6.54 -3.13
C SER A 189 -12.67 7.79 -3.14
N ASN A 190 -13.99 7.64 -3.16
CA ASN A 190 -14.91 8.78 -3.15
C ASN A 190 -14.88 9.55 -1.81
N ALA A 191 -14.68 8.87 -0.68
CA ALA A 191 -14.61 9.50 0.64
C ALA A 191 -13.45 10.50 0.77
N ILE A 192 -12.34 10.25 0.08
CA ILE A 192 -11.15 11.12 0.12
C ILE A 192 -11.14 12.21 -0.97
N LYS A 193 -11.98 12.08 -2.00
CA LYS A 193 -12.08 12.99 -3.16
C LYS A 193 -12.93 14.22 -2.90
N ARG A 194 -12.43 15.14 -2.06
CA ARG A 194 -13.15 16.39 -1.77
C ARG A 194 -12.25 17.59 -1.57
N ASP A 195 -12.87 18.76 -1.68
CA ASP A 195 -12.32 20.06 -1.32
C ASP A 195 -10.91 20.34 -1.87
N ILE A 196 -10.03 20.89 -1.02
CA ILE A 196 -8.71 21.41 -1.36
C ILE A 196 -7.77 20.36 -1.95
N VAL A 197 -7.97 19.09 -1.61
CA VAL A 197 -7.10 17.99 -2.06
C VAL A 197 -7.23 17.75 -3.57
N PHE A 198 -8.41 18.01 -4.13
CA PHE A 198 -8.71 17.82 -5.56
C PHE A 198 -9.13 19.12 -6.24
N ALA A 199 -8.69 20.27 -5.71
CA ALA A 199 -8.86 21.55 -6.38
C ALA A 199 -8.19 21.53 -7.76
N ALA A 200 -8.86 22.12 -8.75
CA ALA A 200 -8.35 22.12 -10.11
C ALA A 200 -7.01 22.86 -10.20
N SER A 201 -6.06 22.30 -10.95
CA SER A 201 -4.77 22.93 -11.18
C SER A 201 -4.94 24.28 -11.85
N LEU A 202 -4.34 25.32 -11.27
CA LEU A 202 -4.34 26.68 -11.82
C LEU A 202 -3.76 26.75 -13.25
N TYR A 203 -2.90 25.80 -13.65
CA TYR A 203 -2.34 25.71 -15.00
C TYR A 203 -3.30 25.11 -16.04
N ILE A 204 -4.31 24.36 -15.59
CA ILE A 204 -5.29 23.70 -16.46
C ILE A 204 -6.59 24.52 -16.52
N THR A 205 -6.93 25.21 -15.42
CA THR A 205 -8.10 26.11 -15.33
C THR A 205 -7.76 27.58 -15.56
N GLY A 206 -6.56 27.89 -16.05
CA GLY A 206 -6.15 29.25 -16.36
C GLY A 206 -6.99 29.85 -17.49
N VAL A 207 -7.81 30.84 -17.13
CA VAL A 207 -8.31 31.91 -18.01
C VAL A 207 -7.18 32.88 -18.29
#